data_AF-G4ZZU7-F1
#
_entry.id   AF-G4ZZU7-F1
#
_cell.length_a   1.000
_cell.length_b   1.000
_cell.length_c   1.000
_cell.angle_alpha   90.00
_cell.angle_beta   90.00
_cell.angle_gamma   90.00
#
_symmetry.space_group_name_H-M   'P 1'
#
loop_
_entity.id
_entity.type
_entity.pdbx_description
1 polymer ?
#
loop_
_entity_poly.entity_id
_entity_poly.type
_entity_poly.pdbx_seq_one_letter_code
_entity_poly.pdbx_strand_id
1 'polypeptide(L)'
;MGLRRALEDSWVPTQSFTFDGSTSDLALQLYSRFKAGDSLDKLSLSSIPDTITSRLSDVNVAFDDLDGFAQRAVLWDSGFALTPTNDIMQIWTLDGRSMAELALTLDEFEATTCTAYNCTQPDGTKAHNNHLCTGTQFLTGAK
;
A
#
# COMPACT_ATOMS: atom_id res chain seq x y z
N MET A 1 -28.16 -23.22 -1.92
CA MET A 1 -28.58 -21.80 -2.07
C MET A 1 -28.57 -21.19 -0.68
N GLY A 2 -27.67 -20.26 -0.36
CA GLY A 2 -27.78 -19.49 0.91
C GLY A 2 -26.56 -19.34 1.84
N LEU A 3 -25.31 -19.35 1.35
CA LEU A 3 -24.13 -19.02 2.20
C LEU A 3 -23.08 -18.11 1.53
N ARG A 4 -23.39 -17.53 0.34
CA ARG A 4 -22.47 -16.63 -0.38
C ARG A 4 -22.73 -15.13 -0.16
N ARG A 5 -23.80 -14.75 0.55
CA ARG A 5 -24.29 -13.36 0.56
C ARG A 5 -24.05 -12.58 1.87
N ALA A 6 -23.38 -13.19 2.85
CA ALA A 6 -23.15 -12.57 4.16
C ALA A 6 -21.68 -12.19 4.42
N LEU A 7 -20.75 -12.57 3.55
CA LEU A 7 -19.32 -12.23 3.67
C LEU A 7 -18.90 -11.05 2.78
N GLU A 8 -19.73 -10.66 1.80
CA GLU A 8 -19.40 -9.57 0.88
C GLU A 8 -19.46 -8.18 1.54
N ASP A 9 -20.19 -8.00 2.65
CA ASP A 9 -20.35 -6.66 3.26
C ASP A 9 -19.38 -6.34 4.40
N SER A 10 -18.83 -7.34 5.10
CA SER A 10 -18.05 -7.06 6.32
C SER A 10 -16.56 -6.83 6.09
N TRP A 11 -16.03 -7.25 4.93
CA TRP A 11 -14.60 -7.14 4.60
C TRP A 11 -14.32 -6.22 3.41
N VAL A 12 -15.34 -5.83 2.65
CA VAL A 12 -15.15 -4.89 1.55
C VAL A 12 -14.84 -3.52 2.14
N PRO A 13 -13.72 -2.90 1.77
CA PRO A 13 -13.44 -1.55 2.18
C PRO A 13 -14.57 -0.61 1.73
N THR A 14 -15.14 0.13 2.68
CA THR A 14 -16.22 1.10 2.43
C THR A 14 -15.69 2.50 2.08
N GLN A 15 -14.38 2.69 2.18
CA GLN A 15 -13.70 3.95 1.92
C GLN A 15 -13.27 4.04 0.45
N SER A 16 -13.23 5.25 -0.10
CA SER A 16 -12.69 5.54 -1.43
C SER A 16 -11.24 5.98 -1.34
N PHE A 17 -10.36 5.39 -2.14
CA PHE A 17 -8.97 5.85 -2.25
C PHE A 17 -8.85 7.09 -3.13
N THR A 18 -8.08 8.08 -2.68
CA THR A 18 -7.66 9.25 -3.48
C THR A 18 -6.14 9.35 -3.49
N PHE A 19 -5.57 9.54 -4.67
CA PHE A 19 -4.11 9.65 -4.84
C PHE A 19 -3.63 11.09 -4.64
N ASP A 20 -3.79 11.63 -3.42
CA ASP A 20 -3.43 13.00 -3.05
C ASP A 20 -2.42 13.08 -1.89
N GLY A 21 -1.94 11.93 -1.41
CA GLY A 21 -1.01 11.83 -0.28
C GLY A 21 -1.68 11.84 1.10
N SER A 22 -3.01 11.89 1.19
CA SER A 22 -3.74 11.80 2.47
C SER A 22 -3.77 10.40 3.09
N THR A 23 -3.40 9.38 2.30
CA THR A 23 -3.39 7.98 2.75
C THR A 23 -2.29 7.20 2.06
N SER A 24 -1.78 6.20 2.76
CA SER A 24 -0.91 5.15 2.20
C SER A 24 -1.60 3.79 2.21
N ASP A 25 -2.93 3.75 2.21
CA ASP A 25 -3.69 2.52 2.02
C ASP A 25 -3.62 2.04 0.56
N LEU A 26 -2.44 1.58 0.15
CA LEU A 26 -2.20 1.05 -1.18
C LEU A 26 -2.96 -0.27 -1.39
N ALA A 27 -3.30 -1.00 -0.32
CA ALA A 27 -4.13 -2.19 -0.43
C ALA A 27 -5.53 -1.83 -0.94
N LEU A 28 -6.15 -0.76 -0.40
CA LEU A 28 -7.41 -0.22 -0.90
C LEU A 28 -7.31 0.30 -2.33
N GLN A 29 -6.21 0.98 -2.68
CA GLN A 29 -5.97 1.41 -4.06
C GLN A 29 -5.96 0.22 -5.02
N LEU A 30 -5.17 -0.82 -4.72
CA LEU A 30 -5.02 -2.02 -5.55
C LEU A 30 -6.33 -2.79 -5.66
N TYR A 31 -7.09 -2.92 -4.56
CA TYR A 31 -8.43 -3.49 -4.58
C TYR A 31 -9.39 -2.69 -5.48
N SER A 32 -9.34 -1.35 -5.41
CA SER A 32 -10.17 -0.49 -6.26
C SER A 32 -9.87 -0.66 -7.75
N ARG A 33 -8.60 -0.84 -8.12
CA ARG A 33 -8.19 -1.15 -9.51
C ARG A 33 -8.70 -2.52 -9.97
N PHE A 34 -8.58 -3.54 -9.12
CA PHE A 34 -9.17 -4.86 -9.39
C PHE A 34 -10.69 -4.77 -9.62
N LYS A 35 -11.41 -4.03 -8.77
CA LYS A 35 -12.86 -3.82 -8.92
C LYS A 35 -13.24 -3.03 -10.19
N ALA A 36 -12.34 -2.19 -10.70
CA ALA A 36 -12.51 -1.49 -11.98
C ALA A 36 -12.30 -2.41 -13.20
N GLY A 37 -11.92 -3.68 -13.00
CA GLY A 37 -11.70 -4.66 -14.07
C GLY A 37 -10.30 -4.63 -14.66
N ASP A 38 -9.36 -3.94 -14.02
CA ASP A 38 -7.96 -3.99 -14.43
C ASP A 38 -7.34 -5.36 -14.16
N SER A 39 -6.24 -5.64 -14.85
CA SER A 39 -5.42 -6.82 -14.62
C SER A 39 -3.96 -6.42 -14.43
N LEU A 40 -3.26 -7.18 -13.60
CA LEU A 40 -1.83 -7.03 -13.36
C LEU A 40 -1.19 -8.39 -13.19
N ASP A 41 -0.02 -8.57 -13.77
CA ASP A 41 0.72 -9.83 -13.68
C ASP A 41 1.06 -10.16 -12.22
N LYS A 42 1.01 -11.46 -11.91
CA LYS A 42 1.44 -12.00 -10.62
C LYS A 42 2.93 -11.72 -10.38
N LEU A 43 3.29 -11.59 -9.12
CA LEU A 43 4.66 -11.36 -8.69
C LEU A 43 5.50 -12.64 -8.84
N SER A 44 6.74 -12.48 -9.28
CA SER A 44 7.76 -13.53 -9.25
C SER A 44 8.70 -13.23 -8.09
N LEU A 45 8.46 -13.87 -6.95
CA LEU A 45 9.18 -13.62 -5.70
C LEU A 45 10.22 -14.71 -5.47
N SER A 46 11.38 -14.34 -4.93
CA SER A 46 12.43 -15.30 -4.55
C SER A 46 12.03 -16.16 -3.35
N SER A 47 11.24 -15.59 -2.44
CA SER A 47 10.63 -16.25 -1.27
C SER A 47 9.42 -15.45 -0.80
N ILE A 48 8.51 -16.07 -0.05
CA ILE A 48 7.33 -15.41 0.53
C ILE A 48 7.52 -15.36 2.06
N PRO A 49 7.42 -14.19 2.71
CA PRO A 49 7.52 -14.07 4.16
C PRO A 49 6.48 -14.93 4.90
N ASP A 50 6.91 -15.58 5.98
CA ASP A 50 6.05 -16.44 6.82
C ASP A 50 4.83 -15.70 7.39
N THR A 51 4.96 -14.40 7.65
CA THR A 51 3.86 -13.54 8.10
C THR A 51 2.71 -13.54 7.08
N ILE A 52 3.03 -13.53 5.79
CA ILE A 52 2.03 -13.50 4.71
C ILE A 52 1.39 -14.87 4.55
N THR A 53 2.19 -15.94 4.53
CA THR A 53 1.66 -17.31 4.42
C THR A 53 0.76 -17.65 5.60
N SER A 54 1.15 -17.26 6.83
CA SER A 54 0.34 -17.45 8.04
C SER A 54 -0.99 -16.72 7.95
N ARG A 55 -0.97 -15.42 7.61
CA ARG A 55 -2.19 -14.60 7.44
C ARG A 55 -3.15 -15.18 6.41
N LEU A 56 -2.64 -15.66 5.27
CA LEU A 56 -3.48 -16.24 4.23
C LEU A 56 -4.00 -17.63 4.61
N SER A 57 -3.24 -18.39 5.42
CA SER A 57 -3.67 -19.70 5.91
C SER A 57 -4.89 -19.62 6.83
N ASP A 58 -5.05 -18.52 7.58
CA ASP A 58 -6.23 -18.27 8.43
C ASP A 58 -7.54 -18.22 7.62
N VAL A 59 -7.44 -17.91 6.33
CA VAL A 59 -8.57 -17.88 5.38
C VAL A 59 -8.48 -18.98 4.32
N ASN A 60 -7.57 -19.95 4.49
CA ASN A 60 -7.36 -21.09 3.59
C ASN A 60 -7.10 -20.68 2.12
N VAL A 61 -6.24 -19.68 1.93
CA VAL A 61 -5.80 -19.19 0.61
C VAL A 61 -4.29 -19.33 0.50
N ALA A 62 -3.78 -19.77 -0.66
CA ALA A 62 -2.35 -19.71 -0.94
C ALA A 62 -2.00 -18.37 -1.64
N PHE A 63 -0.80 -17.86 -1.41
CA PHE A 63 -0.35 -16.62 -2.06
C PHE A 63 -0.39 -16.70 -3.60
N ASP A 64 -0.07 -17.87 -4.16
CA ASP A 64 -0.09 -18.09 -5.61
C ASP A 64 -1.50 -18.16 -6.20
N ASP A 65 -2.53 -18.37 -5.38
CA ASP A 65 -3.93 -18.34 -5.83
C ASP A 65 -4.43 -16.91 -6.06
N LEU A 66 -3.80 -15.93 -5.41
CA LEU A 66 -4.13 -14.51 -5.53
C LEU A 66 -3.78 -13.97 -6.93
N ASP A 67 -4.56 -13.00 -7.42
CA ASP A 67 -4.19 -12.20 -8.59
C ASP A 67 -3.08 -11.18 -8.26
N GLY A 68 -2.52 -10.54 -9.30
CA GLY A 68 -1.39 -9.61 -9.12
C GLY A 68 -1.70 -8.40 -8.24
N PHE A 69 -2.95 -7.92 -8.19
CA PHE A 69 -3.33 -6.83 -7.29
C PHE A 69 -3.38 -7.32 -5.84
N ALA A 70 -4.05 -8.45 -5.61
CA ALA A 70 -4.19 -9.04 -4.28
C ALA A 70 -2.83 -9.44 -3.67
N GLN A 71 -1.90 -9.96 -4.48
CA GLN A 71 -0.53 -10.26 -4.03
C GLN A 71 0.21 -9.00 -3.55
N ARG A 72 0.12 -7.89 -4.28
CA ARG A 72 0.74 -6.62 -3.89
C ARG A 72 0.04 -5.98 -2.68
N ALA A 73 -1.28 -6.11 -2.61
CA ALA A 73 -2.08 -5.58 -1.51
C ALA A 73 -1.74 -6.28 -0.19
N VAL A 74 -1.68 -7.62 -0.17
CA VAL A 74 -1.33 -8.36 1.05
C VAL A 74 0.12 -8.15 1.46
N LEU A 75 1.05 -7.98 0.52
CA LEU A 75 2.44 -7.61 0.83
C LEU A 75 2.50 -6.27 1.56
N TRP A 76 1.90 -5.23 0.96
CA TRP A 76 1.89 -3.88 1.52
C TRP A 76 1.25 -3.85 2.91
N ASP A 77 0.03 -4.37 3.02
CA ASP A 77 -0.74 -4.35 4.26
C ASP A 77 -0.09 -5.19 5.38
N SER A 78 0.75 -6.16 5.01
CA SER A 78 1.51 -6.98 5.97
C SER A 78 2.88 -6.39 6.33
N GLY A 79 3.20 -5.17 5.89
CA GLY A 79 4.44 -4.48 6.25
C GLY A 79 5.63 -4.82 5.35
N PHE A 80 5.40 -5.14 4.08
CA PHE A 80 6.46 -5.47 3.14
C PHE A 80 6.35 -4.66 1.84
N ALA A 81 7.50 -4.35 1.26
CA ALA A 81 7.61 -3.76 -0.07
C ALA A 81 8.48 -4.62 -0.99
N LEU A 82 8.19 -4.53 -2.29
CA LEU A 82 8.96 -5.18 -3.34
C LEU A 82 10.03 -4.22 -3.87
N THR A 83 11.26 -4.69 -3.96
CA THR A 83 12.36 -3.96 -4.58
C THR A 83 12.35 -4.14 -6.11
N PRO A 84 13.06 -3.28 -6.88
CA PRO A 84 13.21 -3.47 -8.32
C PRO A 84 13.85 -4.80 -8.75
N THR A 85 14.55 -5.49 -7.84
CA THR A 85 15.15 -6.82 -8.07
C THR A 85 14.24 -7.99 -7.67
N ASN A 86 12.97 -7.72 -7.34
CA ASN A 86 11.99 -8.68 -6.82
C ASN A 86 12.31 -9.27 -5.44
N ASP A 87 13.21 -8.64 -4.69
CA ASP A 87 13.40 -8.96 -3.28
C ASP A 87 12.35 -8.29 -2.42
N ILE A 88 11.93 -8.97 -1.35
CA ILE A 88 10.94 -8.46 -0.40
C ILE A 88 11.66 -7.86 0.80
N MET A 89 11.36 -6.60 1.09
CA MET A 89 11.93 -5.86 2.20
C MET A 89 10.85 -5.54 3.23
N GLN A 90 11.16 -5.80 4.50
CA GLN A 90 10.26 -5.45 5.61
C GLN A 90 10.32 -3.96 5.89
N ILE A 91 9.15 -3.36 6.06
CA ILE A 91 8.97 -1.98 6.50
C ILE A 91 8.59 -2.00 7.98
N TRP A 92 9.32 -1.22 8.77
CA TRP A 92 9.05 -1.02 10.19
C TRP A 92 8.37 0.32 10.38
N THR A 93 7.13 0.28 10.87
CA THR A 93 6.37 1.49 11.21
C THR A 93 6.75 1.98 12.60
N LEU A 94 6.59 3.29 12.84
CA LEU A 94 6.84 3.91 14.14
C LEU A 94 5.52 4.23 14.84
N ASP A 95 5.56 4.33 16.18
CA ASP A 95 4.44 4.75 17.03
C ASP A 95 3.12 3.98 16.83
N GLY A 96 3.22 2.69 16.46
CA GLY A 96 2.06 1.83 16.28
C GLY A 96 1.22 2.11 15.03
N ARG A 97 1.71 2.97 14.13
CA ARG A 97 1.05 3.27 12.85
C ARG A 97 0.97 2.03 11.97
N SER A 98 -0.12 1.90 11.24
CA SER A 98 -0.27 0.89 10.20
C SER A 98 0.42 1.32 8.90
N MET A 99 0.55 0.38 7.96
CA MET A 99 1.03 0.67 6.61
C MET A 99 0.12 1.64 5.84
N ALA A 100 -1.14 1.78 6.25
CA ALA A 100 -2.09 2.73 5.69
C ALA A 100 -1.83 4.19 6.11
N GLU A 101 -1.02 4.42 7.15
CA GLU A 101 -0.85 5.72 7.83
C GLU A 101 0.59 6.29 7.72
N LEU A 102 1.36 5.83 6.75
CA LEU A 102 2.73 6.28 6.47
C LEU A 102 2.82 7.51 5.55
N ALA A 103 1.80 7.75 4.72
CA ALA A 103 1.79 8.92 3.85
C ALA A 103 1.68 10.21 4.67
N LEU A 104 2.42 11.24 4.23
CA LEU A 104 2.20 12.61 4.66
C LEU A 104 1.51 13.36 3.53
N THR A 105 0.56 14.22 3.91
CA THR A 105 0.05 15.24 3.00
C THR A 105 1.17 16.21 2.62
N LEU A 106 0.99 16.94 1.50
CA LEU A 106 1.94 17.98 1.10
C LEU A 106 2.12 19.03 2.22
N ASP A 107 1.03 19.47 2.84
CA ASP A 107 1.06 20.46 3.92
C ASP A 107 1.83 19.95 5.15
N GLU A 108 1.66 18.68 5.53
CA GLU A 108 2.43 18.07 6.63
C GLU A 108 3.91 17.94 6.28
N PHE A 109 4.21 17.58 5.04
CA PHE A 109 5.59 17.48 4.57
C PHE A 109 6.28 18.86 4.53
N GLU A 110 5.61 19.89 4.03
CA GLU A 110 6.14 21.26 3.94
C GLU A 110 6.18 21.98 5.31
N ALA A 111 5.43 21.50 6.31
CA ALA A 111 5.56 21.96 7.69
C ALA A 111 6.86 21.49 8.37
N THR A 112 7.58 20.53 7.78
CA THR A 112 8.92 20.11 8.23
C THR A 112 10.01 21.07 7.73
N THR A 113 11.28 20.71 7.90
CA THR A 113 12.41 21.41 7.27
C THR A 113 12.66 20.99 5.80
N CYS A 114 11.76 20.21 5.21
CA CYS A 114 11.98 19.56 3.92
C CYS A 114 11.31 20.29 2.76
N THR A 115 11.77 20.02 1.54
CA THR A 115 11.26 20.63 0.32
C THR A 115 10.73 19.56 -0.61
N ALA A 116 9.48 19.71 -1.04
CA ALA A 116 8.82 18.78 -1.94
C ALA A 116 9.46 18.85 -3.33
N TYR A 117 9.84 17.69 -3.87
CA TYR A 117 10.28 17.59 -5.26
C TYR A 117 9.05 17.48 -6.16
N ASN A 118 8.91 18.40 -7.11
CA ASN A 118 7.79 18.38 -8.04
C ASN A 118 8.04 17.34 -9.14
N CYS A 119 7.15 16.36 -9.21
CA CYS A 119 7.09 15.33 -10.23
C CYS A 119 5.83 15.53 -11.09
N THR A 120 5.88 16.51 -11.99
CA THR A 120 4.84 16.69 -13.00
C THR A 120 4.80 15.47 -13.93
N GLN A 121 3.64 14.82 -13.99
CA GLN A 121 3.35 13.71 -14.90
C GLN A 121 3.24 14.21 -16.35
N PRO A 122 3.36 13.33 -17.36
CA PRO A 122 3.25 13.71 -18.77
C PRO A 122 1.93 14.40 -19.15
N ASP A 123 0.84 14.14 -18.41
CA ASP A 123 -0.48 14.76 -18.58
C ASP A 123 -0.61 16.13 -17.90
N GLY A 124 0.44 16.62 -17.25
CA GLY A 124 0.48 17.89 -16.51
C GLY A 124 0.04 17.79 -15.05
N THR A 125 -0.42 16.63 -14.60
CA THR A 125 -0.79 16.40 -13.20
C THR A 125 0.45 16.52 -12.31
N LYS A 126 0.39 17.33 -11.26
CA LYS A 126 1.49 17.49 -10.31
C LYS A 126 1.43 16.39 -9.27
N ALA A 127 2.50 15.62 -9.13
CA ALA A 127 2.77 14.81 -7.96
C ALA A 127 3.96 15.41 -7.20
N HIS A 128 4.04 15.14 -5.91
CA HIS A 128 5.13 15.60 -5.05
C HIS A 128 5.82 14.41 -4.42
N ASN A 129 7.15 14.40 -4.46
CA ASN A 129 7.96 13.33 -3.89
C ASN A 129 9.00 13.89 -2.92
N ASN A 130 9.51 13.02 -2.06
CA ASN A 130 10.72 13.30 -1.30
C ASN A 130 11.91 13.56 -2.25
N HIS A 131 12.74 14.57 -1.97
CA HIS A 131 14.05 14.73 -2.60
C HIS A 131 15.18 14.15 -1.74
N LEU A 132 15.42 14.78 -0.58
CA LEU A 132 16.59 14.57 0.28
C LEU A 132 16.22 14.53 1.77
N CYS A 133 14.93 14.52 2.09
CA CYS A 133 14.45 14.52 3.47
C CYS A 133 14.68 13.14 4.09
N THR A 134 15.30 13.12 5.26
CA THR A 134 15.54 11.88 6.02
C THR A 134 14.30 11.46 6.80
N GLY A 135 14.19 10.16 7.15
CA GLY A 135 13.06 9.66 7.94
C GLY A 135 12.84 10.41 9.26
N THR A 136 13.92 10.82 9.94
CA THR A 136 13.84 11.62 11.17
C THR A 136 13.23 13.00 10.93
N GLN A 137 13.50 13.64 9.79
CA GLN A 137 12.91 14.93 9.45
C GLN A 137 11.44 14.78 9.05
N PHE A 138 11.10 13.73 8.29
CA PHE A 138 9.71 13.37 7.96
C PHE A 138 8.85 13.23 9.22
N LEU A 139 9.38 12.58 10.25
CA LEU A 139 8.64 12.32 11.49
C LEU A 139 8.20 13.62 12.20
N THR A 140 8.89 14.75 11.98
CA THR A 140 8.50 16.03 12.60
C THR A 140 7.21 16.63 12.04
N GLY A 141 6.78 16.19 10.85
CA GLY A 141 5.56 16.64 10.19
C GLY A 141 4.38 15.66 10.33
N ALA A 142 4.65 14.43 10.75
CA ALA A 142 3.63 13.40 10.96
C ALA A 142 2.73 13.78 12.14
N LYS A 143 1.43 13.85 11.92
CA LYS A 143 0.41 14.15 12.94
C LYS A 143 -0.30 12.89 13.41
#